data_AF-A0A914CL08-F1
#
_entry.id   AF-A0A914CL08-F1
#
_cell.length_a   1.000
_cell.length_b   1.000
_cell.length_c   1.000
_cell.angle_alpha   90.00
_cell.angle_beta   90.00
_cell.angle_gamma   90.00
#
_symmetry.space_group_name_H-M   'P 1'
#
loop_
_entity.id
_entity.type
_entity.pdbx_description
1 polymer ?
#
loop_
_entity_poly.entity_id
_entity_poly.type
_entity_poly.pdbx_seq_one_letter_code
_entity_poly.pdbx_strand_id
1 'polypeptide(L)'
;MREEQLRSLLSSLSHLSEHGDIPVHAFSTLMRNTRVDLITEHLHQKWLADSNFGRIAAQIILHLRSIDDHNISFASGCLALVLRDYKCKYELRNKSRSMFQNYVRTINHLYPTFRRIDKCMGNAILDPLMDCLDILTDEDAEDRDVRCMAQIMIESGKLLNEVRPVLVENLIMKLRQIICAKDIPLSEETNVFLLNIIDLYTYRWDSQAIPDCLKRFYEEQLPSDARQWEYTNRSSRKRTTSLLGVPGSSGSTTSDDPSPSLSHSRTATPDNASKHSNISEAESLV
;
A
#
# COMPACT_ATOMS: atom_id res chain seq x y z
N MET A 1 -30.96 9.58 -12.55
CA MET A 1 -29.92 10.37 -13.24
C MET A 1 -29.72 9.83 -14.65
N ARG A 2 -29.48 10.67 -15.67
CA ARG A 2 -29.14 10.18 -17.03
C ARG A 2 -27.70 9.66 -17.03
N GLU A 3 -27.44 8.54 -17.71
CA GLU A 3 -26.14 7.84 -17.73
C GLU A 3 -24.97 8.75 -18.15
N GLU A 4 -25.21 9.66 -19.09
CA GLU A 4 -24.24 10.67 -19.54
C GLU A 4 -23.78 11.61 -18.41
N GLN A 5 -24.70 11.98 -17.50
CA GLN A 5 -24.36 12.83 -16.35
C GLN A 5 -23.46 12.08 -15.37
N LEU A 6 -23.61 10.76 -15.23
CA LEU A 6 -22.76 9.93 -14.36
C LEU A 6 -21.35 9.84 -14.93
N ARG A 7 -21.23 9.57 -16.23
CA ARG A 7 -19.94 9.50 -16.92
C ARG A 7 -19.20 10.84 -16.89
N SER A 8 -19.92 11.94 -17.12
CA SER A 8 -19.38 13.30 -17.01
C SER A 8 -18.88 13.58 -15.59
N LEU A 9 -19.67 13.27 -14.57
CA LEU A 9 -19.29 13.43 -13.17
C LEU A 9 -18.03 12.64 -12.81
N LEU A 10 -17.97 11.35 -13.16
CA LEU A 10 -16.81 10.50 -12.87
C LEU A 10 -15.54 11.00 -13.59
N SER A 11 -15.69 11.54 -14.80
CA SER A 11 -14.59 12.16 -15.53
C SER A 11 -14.10 13.44 -14.85
N SER A 12 -15.02 14.28 -14.36
CA SER A 12 -14.68 15.45 -13.55
C SER A 12 -13.98 15.06 -12.24
N LEU A 13 -14.34 13.93 -11.63
CA LEU A 13 -13.67 13.46 -10.41
C LEU A 13 -12.22 13.04 -10.64
N SER A 14 -11.87 12.40 -11.77
CA SER A 14 -10.46 12.18 -12.12
C SER A 14 -9.72 13.51 -12.10
N HIS A 15 -10.25 14.50 -12.81
CA HIS A 15 -9.56 15.77 -12.99
C HIS A 15 -9.47 16.59 -11.69
N LEU A 16 -10.50 16.55 -10.85
CA LEU A 16 -10.49 17.21 -9.55
C LEU A 16 -9.54 16.54 -8.57
N SER A 17 -9.37 15.22 -8.64
CA SER A 17 -8.43 14.48 -7.79
C SER A 17 -6.96 14.85 -8.04
N GLU A 18 -6.64 15.36 -9.23
CA GLU A 18 -5.30 15.87 -9.56
C GLU A 18 -5.00 17.20 -8.86
N HIS A 19 -6.02 17.94 -8.43
CA HIS A 19 -5.89 19.33 -7.95
C HIS A 19 -6.32 19.54 -6.49
N GLY A 20 -6.82 18.51 -5.79
CA GLY A 20 -7.22 18.61 -4.38
C GLY A 20 -8.08 17.46 -3.86
N ASP A 21 -8.62 17.64 -2.65
CA ASP A 21 -9.49 16.66 -2.01
C ASP A 21 -10.81 16.50 -2.79
N ILE A 22 -11.17 15.25 -3.05
CA ILE A 22 -12.36 14.89 -3.82
C ILE A 22 -13.61 15.32 -3.03
N PRO A 23 -14.55 16.08 -3.61
CA PRO A 23 -15.77 16.50 -2.91
C PRO A 23 -16.78 15.34 -2.82
N VAL A 24 -16.44 14.29 -2.07
CA VAL A 24 -17.20 13.04 -1.98
C VAL A 24 -18.63 13.25 -1.47
N HIS A 25 -18.88 14.34 -0.73
CA HIS A 25 -20.24 14.73 -0.29
C HIS A 25 -21.16 15.19 -1.43
N ALA A 26 -20.64 15.94 -2.40
CA ALA A 26 -21.39 16.35 -3.59
C ALA A 26 -21.74 15.13 -4.45
N PHE A 27 -20.79 14.20 -4.56
CA PHE A 27 -20.99 12.92 -5.20
C PHE A 27 -22.09 12.11 -4.52
N SER A 28 -22.03 11.92 -3.20
CA SER A 28 -23.01 11.13 -2.44
C SER A 28 -24.47 11.55 -2.61
N THR A 29 -24.71 12.86 -2.74
CA THR A 29 -26.06 13.39 -2.96
C THR A 29 -26.61 12.99 -4.34
N LEU A 30 -25.74 12.91 -5.36
CA LEU A 30 -26.08 12.48 -6.70
C LEU A 30 -26.25 10.94 -6.79
N MET A 31 -25.46 10.19 -6.00
CA MET A 31 -25.50 8.73 -6.00
C MET A 31 -26.73 8.14 -5.32
N ARG A 32 -27.31 8.84 -4.32
CA ARG A 32 -28.54 8.39 -3.62
C ARG A 32 -29.72 8.13 -4.55
N ASN A 33 -29.77 8.78 -5.71
CA ASN A 33 -30.87 8.69 -6.68
C ASN A 33 -30.51 7.84 -7.92
N THR A 34 -29.43 7.06 -7.86
CA THR A 34 -28.93 6.25 -8.97
C THR A 34 -28.87 4.78 -8.58
N ARG A 35 -29.18 3.88 -9.52
CA ARG A 35 -29.12 2.43 -9.29
C ARG A 35 -27.68 2.00 -8.98
N VAL A 36 -27.52 1.20 -7.93
CA VAL A 36 -26.24 0.68 -7.45
C VAL A 36 -25.48 -0.07 -8.55
N ASP A 37 -26.16 -0.89 -9.34
CA ASP A 37 -25.53 -1.65 -10.44
C ASP A 37 -24.83 -0.75 -11.46
N LEU A 38 -25.50 0.33 -11.88
CA LEU A 38 -24.99 1.27 -12.88
C LEU A 38 -23.77 2.03 -12.35
N ILE A 39 -23.82 2.44 -11.09
CA ILE A 39 -22.70 3.09 -10.42
C ILE A 39 -21.48 2.16 -10.42
N THR A 40 -21.71 0.92 -9.99
CA THR A 40 -20.65 -0.08 -9.82
C THR A 40 -19.99 -0.37 -11.16
N GLU A 41 -20.77 -0.52 -12.23
CA GLU A 41 -20.25 -0.77 -13.57
C GLU A 41 -19.48 0.43 -14.13
N HIS A 42 -19.94 1.67 -13.91
CA HIS A 42 -19.19 2.84 -14.36
C HIS A 42 -17.89 3.08 -13.59
N LEU A 43 -17.88 2.81 -12.27
CA LEU A 43 -16.64 2.81 -11.50
C LEU A 43 -15.67 1.76 -12.04
N HIS A 44 -16.18 0.57 -12.38
CA HIS A 44 -15.39 -0.52 -12.95
C HIS A 44 -14.77 -0.14 -14.29
N GLN A 45 -15.55 0.38 -15.22
CA GLN A 45 -15.04 0.87 -16.50
C GLN A 45 -13.95 1.93 -16.30
N LYS A 46 -14.15 2.84 -15.34
CA LYS A 46 -13.24 3.94 -15.11
C LYS A 46 -11.94 3.48 -14.44
N TRP A 47 -11.98 2.57 -13.47
CA TRP A 47 -10.76 2.04 -12.84
C TRP A 47 -9.94 1.16 -13.77
N LEU A 48 -10.54 0.55 -14.80
CA LEU A 48 -9.78 -0.18 -15.82
C LEU A 48 -9.12 0.78 -16.82
N ALA A 49 -9.75 1.92 -17.10
CA ALA A 49 -9.28 2.89 -18.08
C ALA A 49 -8.24 3.87 -17.53
N ASP A 50 -8.26 4.18 -16.24
CA ASP A 50 -7.45 5.23 -15.61
C ASP A 50 -6.64 4.67 -14.44
N SER A 51 -5.31 4.81 -14.52
CA SER A 51 -4.35 4.25 -13.55
C SER A 51 -4.48 4.82 -12.14
N ASN A 52 -5.01 6.05 -12.01
CA ASN A 52 -5.12 6.74 -10.72
C ASN A 52 -6.51 6.56 -10.09
N PHE A 53 -7.49 6.13 -10.89
CA PHE A 53 -8.88 6.10 -10.46
C PHE A 53 -9.17 5.01 -9.42
N GLY A 54 -8.35 3.97 -9.30
CA GLY A 54 -8.49 2.94 -8.27
C GLY A 54 -8.52 3.52 -6.84
N ARG A 55 -7.68 4.52 -6.56
CA ARG A 55 -7.67 5.24 -5.27
C ARG A 55 -8.96 6.02 -5.04
N ILE A 56 -9.49 6.66 -6.08
CA ILE A 56 -10.75 7.42 -6.04
C ILE A 56 -11.92 6.48 -5.77
N ALA A 57 -11.98 5.35 -6.48
CA ALA A 57 -13.00 4.34 -6.31
C ALA A 57 -13.01 3.80 -4.87
N ALA A 58 -11.84 3.51 -4.30
CA ALA A 58 -11.70 3.09 -2.91
C ALA A 58 -12.28 4.11 -1.92
N GLN A 59 -11.98 5.41 -2.11
CA GLN A 59 -12.54 6.48 -1.28
C GLN A 59 -14.07 6.60 -1.41
N ILE A 60 -14.59 6.51 -2.65
CA ILE A 60 -16.02 6.53 -2.93
C ILE A 60 -16.73 5.36 -2.21
N ILE A 61 -16.20 4.15 -2.33
CA ILE A 61 -16.76 2.95 -1.70
C ILE A 61 -16.81 3.10 -0.18
N LEU A 62 -15.71 3.54 0.43
CA LEU A 62 -15.64 3.74 1.88
C LEU A 62 -16.64 4.81 2.35
N HIS A 63 -16.76 5.90 1.60
CA HIS A 63 -17.63 7.01 1.96
C HIS A 63 -19.11 6.66 1.83
N LEU A 64 -19.51 6.02 0.72
CA LEU A 64 -20.90 5.57 0.53
C LEU A 64 -21.29 4.54 1.59
N ARG A 65 -20.37 3.67 2.00
CA ARG A 65 -20.59 2.76 3.13
C ARG A 65 -20.89 3.52 4.42
N SER A 66 -20.14 4.59 4.72
CA SER A 66 -20.35 5.37 5.96
C SER A 66 -21.65 6.17 6.00
N ILE A 67 -22.25 6.45 4.85
CA ILE A 67 -23.53 7.17 4.75
C ILE A 67 -24.71 6.23 4.94
N ASP A 68 -24.56 4.98 4.51
CA ASP A 68 -25.60 3.95 4.55
C ASP A 68 -25.01 2.65 5.10
N ASP A 69 -24.86 2.61 6.43
CA ASP A 69 -24.30 1.48 7.18
C ASP A 69 -25.08 0.18 6.98
N HIS A 70 -26.27 0.20 6.36
CA HIS A 70 -27.08 -0.99 6.10
C HIS A 70 -26.94 -1.51 4.67
N ASN A 71 -26.30 -0.75 3.78
CA ASN A 71 -26.22 -1.08 2.37
C ASN A 71 -24.84 -1.62 1.96
N ILE A 72 -24.58 -2.89 2.29
CA ILE A 72 -23.37 -3.63 1.86
C ILE A 72 -23.41 -3.90 0.35
N SER A 73 -24.60 -3.84 -0.28
CA SER A 73 -24.82 -4.25 -1.67
C SER A 73 -23.87 -3.58 -2.65
N PHE A 74 -23.57 -2.30 -2.44
CA PHE A 74 -22.66 -1.54 -3.29
C PHE A 74 -21.22 -2.05 -3.21
N ALA A 75 -20.67 -2.18 -1.99
CA ALA A 75 -19.32 -2.70 -1.80
C ALA A 75 -19.21 -4.16 -2.29
N SER A 76 -20.24 -4.98 -2.05
CA SER A 76 -20.29 -6.35 -2.57
C SER A 76 -20.38 -6.41 -4.10
N GLY A 77 -21.08 -5.45 -4.72
CA GLY A 77 -21.11 -5.29 -6.17
C GLY A 77 -19.71 -5.00 -6.73
N CYS A 78 -18.98 -4.06 -6.14
CA CYS A 78 -17.61 -3.75 -6.54
C CYS A 78 -16.69 -4.97 -6.36
N LEU A 79 -16.82 -5.69 -5.23
CA LEU A 79 -16.08 -6.92 -4.98
C LEU A 79 -16.37 -7.99 -6.04
N ALA A 80 -17.63 -8.17 -6.44
CA ALA A 80 -18.00 -9.13 -7.48
C ALA A 80 -17.34 -8.82 -8.82
N LEU A 81 -17.25 -7.53 -9.22
CA LEU A 81 -16.56 -7.13 -10.45
C LEU A 81 -15.05 -7.37 -10.36
N VAL A 82 -14.43 -7.07 -9.22
CA VAL A 82 -13.01 -7.37 -8.98
C VAL A 82 -12.72 -8.87 -9.11
N LEU A 83 -13.52 -9.71 -8.46
CA LEU A 83 -13.35 -11.16 -8.52
C LEU A 83 -13.66 -11.73 -9.91
N ARG A 84 -14.56 -11.10 -10.67
CA ARG A 84 -14.81 -11.43 -12.08
C ARG A 84 -13.57 -11.15 -12.93
N ASP A 85 -12.99 -9.97 -12.81
CA ASP A 85 -11.77 -9.60 -13.55
C ASP A 85 -10.60 -10.52 -13.18
N TYR A 86 -10.46 -10.88 -11.90
CA TYR A 86 -9.46 -11.86 -11.46
C TYR A 86 -9.61 -13.22 -12.16
N LYS A 87 -10.83 -13.75 -12.26
CA LYS A 87 -11.09 -15.03 -12.94
C LYS A 87 -10.66 -14.99 -14.41
N CYS A 88 -10.75 -13.81 -15.04
CA CYS A 88 -10.36 -13.56 -16.42
C CYS A 88 -9.02 -12.79 -16.55
N LYS A 89 -8.14 -12.84 -15.53
CA LYS A 89 -6.92 -12.00 -15.45
C LYS A 89 -5.99 -12.09 -16.67
N TYR A 90 -5.79 -13.29 -17.22
CA TYR A 90 -4.95 -13.49 -18.40
C TYR A 90 -5.61 -12.95 -19.67
N GLU A 91 -6.93 -13.12 -19.82
CA GLU A 91 -7.69 -12.50 -20.92
C GLU A 91 -7.64 -10.97 -20.83
N LEU A 92 -7.75 -10.42 -19.62
CA LEU A 92 -7.63 -8.99 -19.36
C LEU A 92 -6.26 -8.45 -19.76
N ARG A 93 -5.18 -9.14 -19.34
CA ARG A 93 -3.79 -8.79 -19.71
C ARG A 93 -3.56 -8.87 -21.22
N ASN A 94 -4.04 -9.94 -21.86
CA ASN A 94 -3.91 -10.14 -23.30
C ASN A 94 -4.69 -9.10 -24.11
N LYS A 95 -5.86 -8.68 -23.62
CA LYS A 95 -6.64 -7.61 -24.24
C LYS A 95 -5.95 -6.25 -24.11
N SER A 96 -5.40 -5.96 -22.93
CA SER A 96 -4.56 -4.79 -22.70
C SER A 96 -3.77 -4.94 -21.40
N ARG A 97 -2.44 -4.94 -21.53
CA ARG A 97 -1.53 -4.87 -20.37
C ARG A 97 -1.84 -3.66 -19.48
N SER A 98 -2.17 -2.51 -20.07
CA SER A 98 -2.50 -1.31 -19.30
C SER A 98 -3.78 -1.48 -18.47
N MET A 99 -4.81 -2.13 -19.01
CA MET A 99 -6.03 -2.42 -18.23
C MET A 99 -5.73 -3.39 -17.08
N PHE A 100 -4.90 -4.41 -17.33
CA PHE A 100 -4.48 -5.32 -16.27
C PHE A 100 -3.67 -4.60 -15.19
N GLN A 101 -2.68 -3.79 -15.55
CA GLN A 101 -1.91 -2.97 -14.59
C GLN A 101 -2.83 -2.06 -13.75
N ASN A 102 -3.80 -1.38 -14.39
CA ASN A 102 -4.77 -0.54 -13.70
C ASN A 102 -5.66 -1.35 -12.74
N TYR A 103 -6.06 -2.56 -13.16
CA TYR A 103 -6.75 -3.51 -12.30
C TYR A 103 -5.90 -3.89 -11.07
N VAL A 104 -4.60 -4.23 -11.23
CA VAL A 104 -3.71 -4.57 -10.10
C VAL A 104 -3.55 -3.40 -9.13
N ARG A 105 -3.37 -2.17 -9.64
CA ARG A 105 -3.36 -0.96 -8.79
C ARG A 105 -4.69 -0.78 -8.05
N THR A 106 -5.80 -1.02 -8.73
CA THR A 106 -7.13 -0.89 -8.13
C THR A 106 -7.34 -1.87 -6.98
N ILE A 107 -7.02 -3.15 -7.16
CA ILE A 107 -7.15 -4.14 -6.07
C ILE A 107 -6.23 -3.82 -4.89
N ASN A 108 -5.04 -3.26 -5.13
CA ASN A 108 -4.15 -2.76 -4.08
C ASN A 108 -4.83 -1.65 -3.24
N HIS A 109 -5.48 -0.68 -3.86
CA HIS A 109 -6.20 0.38 -3.14
C HIS A 109 -7.51 -0.10 -2.49
N LEU A 110 -8.18 -1.09 -3.10
CA LEU A 110 -9.40 -1.68 -2.57
C LEU A 110 -9.13 -2.59 -1.37
N TYR A 111 -7.98 -3.26 -1.28
CA TYR A 111 -7.64 -4.14 -0.16
C TYR A 111 -7.84 -3.52 1.24
N PRO A 112 -7.18 -2.40 1.59
CA PRO A 112 -7.36 -1.79 2.91
C PRO A 112 -8.80 -1.28 3.10
N THR A 113 -9.46 -0.86 2.02
CA THR A 113 -10.84 -0.37 2.04
C THR A 113 -11.82 -1.49 2.37
N PHE A 114 -11.78 -2.60 1.62
CA PHE A 114 -12.62 -3.75 1.88
C PHE A 114 -12.33 -4.36 3.24
N ARG A 115 -11.07 -4.51 3.64
CA ARG A 115 -10.71 -5.00 4.99
C ARG A 115 -11.31 -4.14 6.11
N ARG A 116 -11.44 -2.82 5.90
CA ARG A 116 -12.08 -1.90 6.85
C ARG A 116 -13.61 -2.02 6.87
N ILE A 117 -14.22 -2.29 5.72
CA ILE A 117 -15.67 -2.50 5.61
C ILE A 117 -16.06 -3.85 6.22
N ASP A 118 -15.37 -4.91 5.81
CA ASP A 118 -15.59 -6.29 6.23
C ASP A 118 -14.31 -7.13 6.00
N LYS A 119 -13.87 -7.85 7.04
CA LYS A 119 -12.63 -8.64 6.97
C LYS A 119 -12.68 -9.74 5.92
N CYS A 120 -13.84 -10.36 5.70
CA CYS A 120 -14.01 -11.41 4.69
C CYS A 120 -13.86 -10.83 3.28
N MET A 121 -14.37 -9.63 3.03
CA MET A 121 -14.15 -8.94 1.74
C MET A 121 -12.67 -8.64 1.50
N GLY A 122 -11.96 -8.15 2.52
CA GLY A 122 -10.51 -7.92 2.41
C GLY A 122 -9.73 -9.21 2.16
N ASN A 123 -10.07 -10.29 2.86
CA ASN A 123 -9.46 -11.60 2.65
C ASN A 123 -9.74 -12.18 1.26
N ALA A 124 -10.94 -11.95 0.71
CA ALA A 124 -11.33 -12.45 -0.60
C ALA A 124 -10.50 -11.90 -1.76
N ILE A 125 -9.88 -10.72 -1.60
CA ILE A 125 -9.03 -10.10 -2.64
C ILE A 125 -7.53 -10.14 -2.34
N LEU A 126 -7.13 -10.65 -1.18
CA LEU A 126 -5.71 -10.70 -0.80
C LEU A 126 -4.93 -11.70 -1.66
N ASP A 127 -5.43 -12.93 -1.83
CA ASP A 127 -4.81 -13.92 -2.72
C ASP A 127 -4.81 -13.45 -4.19
N PRO A 128 -5.94 -12.94 -4.74
CA PRO A 128 -5.94 -12.29 -6.05
C PRO A 128 -4.90 -11.19 -6.22
N LEU A 129 -4.70 -10.33 -5.22
CA LEU A 129 -3.68 -9.29 -5.27
C LEU A 129 -2.27 -9.89 -5.35
N MET A 130 -1.92 -10.83 -4.47
CA MET A 130 -0.58 -11.43 -4.49
C MET A 130 -0.30 -12.21 -5.78
N ASP A 131 -1.29 -12.91 -6.31
CA ASP A 131 -1.17 -13.64 -7.59
C ASP A 131 -1.01 -12.68 -8.78
N CYS A 132 -1.81 -11.61 -8.84
CA CYS A 132 -1.65 -10.59 -9.88
C CYS A 132 -0.33 -9.83 -9.79
N LEU A 133 0.20 -9.64 -8.57
CA LEU A 133 1.55 -9.14 -8.38
C LEU A 133 2.56 -10.09 -9.02
N ASP A 134 2.48 -11.40 -8.75
CA ASP A 134 3.38 -12.38 -9.37
C ASP A 134 3.37 -12.34 -10.90
N ILE A 135 2.18 -12.21 -11.50
CA ILE A 135 1.96 -12.09 -12.96
C ILE A 135 2.63 -10.83 -13.55
N LEU A 136 2.77 -9.73 -12.80
CA LEU A 136 3.49 -8.53 -13.28
C LEU A 136 5.01 -8.74 -13.38
N THR A 137 5.52 -9.84 -12.84
CA THR A 137 6.94 -10.20 -12.78
C THR A 137 7.21 -11.59 -13.34
N ASP A 138 6.33 -12.11 -14.18
CA ASP A 138 6.51 -13.39 -14.86
C ASP A 138 7.46 -13.29 -16.05
N GLU A 139 7.68 -14.41 -16.72
CA GLU A 139 8.61 -14.53 -17.86
C GLU A 139 8.18 -13.65 -19.05
N ASP A 140 6.88 -13.35 -19.17
CA ASP A 140 6.30 -12.50 -20.21
C ASP A 140 6.21 -11.02 -19.80
N ALA A 141 6.79 -10.63 -18.66
CA ALA A 141 6.72 -9.28 -18.13
C ALA A 141 7.49 -8.26 -18.99
N GLU A 142 6.87 -7.10 -19.22
CA GLU A 142 7.52 -5.95 -19.85
C GLU A 142 7.95 -4.93 -18.79
N ASP A 143 8.83 -3.99 -19.15
CA ASP A 143 9.30 -2.93 -18.27
C ASP A 143 8.17 -2.19 -17.54
N ARG A 144 7.04 -1.93 -18.22
CA ARG A 144 5.86 -1.29 -17.61
C ARG A 144 5.15 -2.15 -16.56
N ASP A 145 5.17 -3.47 -16.72
CA ASP A 145 4.58 -4.39 -15.74
C ASP A 145 5.44 -4.42 -14.48
N VAL A 146 6.76 -4.56 -14.65
CA VAL A 146 7.75 -4.52 -13.57
C VAL A 146 7.70 -3.18 -12.83
N ARG A 147 7.54 -2.07 -13.56
CA ARG A 147 7.34 -0.75 -12.95
C ARG A 147 6.04 -0.65 -12.16
N CYS A 148 4.94 -1.20 -12.68
CA CYS A 148 3.65 -1.23 -12.00
C CYS A 148 3.74 -1.99 -10.67
N MET A 149 4.34 -3.19 -10.70
CA MET A 149 4.69 -3.96 -9.50
C MET A 149 5.47 -3.10 -8.51
N ALA A 150 6.52 -2.46 -9.01
CA ALA A 150 7.45 -1.72 -8.19
C ALA A 150 6.75 -0.57 -7.45
N GLN A 151 5.94 0.22 -8.16
CA GLN A 151 5.15 1.30 -7.59
C GLN A 151 4.20 0.81 -6.48
N ILE A 152 3.53 -0.34 -6.70
CA ILE A 152 2.65 -0.93 -5.69
C ILE A 152 3.43 -1.35 -4.44
N MET A 153 4.63 -1.94 -4.59
CA MET A 153 5.47 -2.35 -3.46
C MET A 153 6.07 -1.17 -2.70
N ILE A 154 6.33 -0.04 -3.38
CA ILE A 154 6.75 1.20 -2.71
C ILE A 154 5.60 1.75 -1.86
N GLU A 155 4.38 1.79 -2.40
CA GLU A 155 3.21 2.35 -1.72
C GLU A 155 2.71 1.46 -0.57
N SER A 156 2.57 0.16 -0.84
CA SER A 156 1.87 -0.79 0.02
C SER A 156 2.74 -1.93 0.55
N GLY A 157 4.03 -1.99 0.20
CA GLY A 157 4.89 -3.12 0.54
C GLY A 157 4.96 -3.44 2.02
N LYS A 158 4.95 -2.42 2.90
CA LYS A 158 4.85 -2.60 4.35
C LYS A 158 3.60 -3.38 4.76
N LEU A 159 2.43 -2.92 4.28
CA LEU A 159 1.14 -3.56 4.57
C LEU A 159 1.12 -4.99 4.04
N LEU A 160 1.61 -5.21 2.81
CA LEU A 160 1.67 -6.53 2.19
C LEU A 160 2.61 -7.47 2.95
N ASN A 161 3.75 -6.97 3.41
CA ASN A 161 4.71 -7.74 4.20
C ASN A 161 4.14 -8.13 5.58
N GLU A 162 3.33 -7.27 6.20
CA GLU A 162 2.65 -7.59 7.46
C GLU A 162 1.60 -8.70 7.30
N VAL A 163 0.96 -8.81 6.13
CA VAL A 163 -0.14 -9.78 5.92
C VAL A 163 0.29 -11.05 5.18
N ARG A 164 1.32 -10.98 4.33
CA ARG A 164 1.84 -12.08 3.51
C ARG A 164 3.38 -12.00 3.37
N PRO A 165 4.14 -12.12 4.47
CA PRO A 165 5.60 -11.92 4.46
C PRO A 165 6.33 -12.87 3.51
N VAL A 166 5.95 -14.16 3.48
CA VAL A 166 6.60 -15.17 2.61
C VAL A 166 6.44 -14.85 1.12
N LEU A 167 5.26 -14.38 0.71
CA LEU A 167 5.01 -14.02 -0.68
C LEU A 167 5.76 -12.72 -1.05
N VAL A 168 5.85 -11.77 -0.12
CA VAL A 168 6.67 -10.57 -0.33
C VAL A 168 8.15 -10.93 -0.46
N GLU A 169 8.68 -11.82 0.39
CA GLU A 169 10.06 -12.30 0.29
C GLU A 169 10.35 -12.93 -1.07
N ASN A 170 9.45 -13.80 -1.55
CA ASN A 170 9.55 -14.40 -2.88
C ASN A 170 9.55 -13.35 -3.99
N LEU A 171 8.67 -12.36 -3.92
CA LEU A 171 8.63 -11.25 -4.87
C LEU A 171 9.95 -10.48 -4.86
N ILE A 172 10.50 -10.15 -3.68
CA ILE A 172 11.80 -9.45 -3.58
C ILE A 172 12.93 -10.25 -4.22
N MET A 173 12.95 -11.57 -4.05
CA MET A 173 13.93 -12.42 -4.71
C MET A 173 13.78 -12.42 -6.24
N LYS A 174 12.54 -12.46 -6.75
CA LYS A 174 12.28 -12.30 -8.19
C LYS A 174 12.75 -10.94 -8.70
N LEU A 175 12.46 -9.84 -7.98
CA LEU A 175 12.92 -8.50 -8.37
C LEU A 175 14.46 -8.41 -8.44
N ARG A 176 15.16 -9.03 -7.49
CA ARG A 176 16.64 -9.13 -7.54
C ARG A 176 17.12 -9.89 -8.77
N GLN A 177 16.48 -11.01 -9.11
CA GLN A 177 16.81 -11.78 -10.30
C GLN A 177 16.60 -10.97 -11.58
N ILE A 178 15.48 -10.23 -11.70
CA ILE A 178 15.19 -9.37 -12.85
C ILE A 178 16.31 -8.33 -13.07
N ILE A 179 16.77 -7.66 -11.99
CA ILE A 179 17.87 -6.69 -12.08
C ILE A 179 19.17 -7.35 -12.56
N CYS A 180 19.47 -8.55 -12.05
CA CYS A 180 20.74 -9.23 -12.33
C CYS A 180 20.78 -9.92 -13.69
N ALA A 181 19.69 -10.57 -14.11
CA ALA A 181 19.66 -11.40 -15.31
C ALA A 181 19.65 -10.56 -16.59
N LYS A 182 19.08 -9.34 -16.55
CA LYS A 182 18.92 -8.43 -17.71
C LYS A 182 18.10 -9.02 -18.86
N ASP A 183 17.24 -10.00 -18.57
CA ASP A 183 16.34 -10.60 -19.56
C ASP A 183 15.27 -9.61 -20.03
N ILE A 184 14.85 -8.70 -19.14
CA ILE A 184 13.91 -7.62 -19.45
C ILE A 184 14.70 -6.32 -19.68
N PRO A 185 14.51 -5.63 -20.82
CA PRO A 185 15.13 -4.33 -21.05
C PRO A 185 14.45 -3.27 -20.17
N LEU A 186 14.97 -3.09 -18.96
CA LEU A 186 14.43 -2.13 -18.01
C LEU A 186 14.89 -0.70 -18.31
N SER A 187 13.96 0.23 -18.16
CA SER A 187 14.27 1.67 -18.15
C SER A 187 15.07 2.04 -16.90
N GLU A 188 15.79 3.17 -16.96
CA GLU A 188 16.49 3.72 -15.79
C GLU A 188 15.54 3.97 -14.62
N GLU A 189 14.36 4.55 -14.89
CA GLU A 189 13.32 4.79 -13.89
C GLU A 189 12.89 3.49 -13.19
N THR A 190 12.63 2.43 -13.96
CA THR A 190 12.25 1.12 -13.38
C THR A 190 13.38 0.55 -12.52
N ASN A 191 14.64 0.66 -12.95
CA ASN A 191 15.78 0.23 -12.15
C ASN A 191 15.86 0.97 -10.81
N VAL A 192 15.67 2.30 -10.81
CA VAL A 192 15.63 3.08 -9.57
C VAL A 192 14.50 2.62 -8.65
N PHE A 193 13.30 2.36 -9.19
CA PHE A 193 12.20 1.82 -8.39
C PHE A 193 12.51 0.46 -7.77
N LEU A 194 13.12 -0.45 -8.53
CA LEU A 194 13.47 -1.78 -8.02
C LEU A 194 14.53 -1.72 -6.92
N LEU A 195 15.55 -0.88 -7.08
CA LEU A 195 16.55 -0.64 -6.03
C LEU A 195 15.90 -0.08 -4.77
N ASN A 196 14.98 0.89 -4.91
CA ASN A 196 14.25 1.47 -3.78
C ASN A 196 13.49 0.41 -2.98
N ILE A 197 12.79 -0.51 -3.66
CA ILE A 197 12.03 -1.55 -2.98
C ILE A 197 12.94 -2.52 -2.23
N ILE A 198 14.09 -2.86 -2.81
CA ILE A 198 15.07 -3.74 -2.17
C ILE A 198 15.60 -3.08 -0.89
N ASP A 199 15.89 -1.78 -0.92
CA ASP A 199 16.32 -1.04 0.26
C ASP A 199 15.19 -0.92 1.28
N LEU A 200 13.97 -0.56 0.86
CA LEU A 200 12.79 -0.53 1.72
C LEU A 200 12.59 -1.88 2.41
N TYR A 201 12.66 -2.99 1.69
CA TYR A 201 12.56 -4.34 2.26
C TYR A 201 13.68 -4.62 3.27
N THR A 202 14.93 -4.29 2.92
CA THR A 202 16.11 -4.49 3.78
C THR A 202 15.93 -3.77 5.13
N TYR A 203 15.37 -2.57 5.11
CA TYR A 203 15.08 -1.78 6.30
C TYR A 203 13.63 -1.93 6.80
N ARG A 204 12.91 -2.98 6.37
CA ARG A 204 11.54 -3.32 6.82
C ARG A 204 10.52 -2.18 6.69
N TRP A 205 10.68 -1.33 5.68
CA TRP A 205 9.92 -0.10 5.46
C TRP A 205 9.91 0.83 6.69
N ASP A 206 10.96 0.77 7.53
CA ASP A 206 11.13 1.67 8.66
C ASP A 206 11.94 2.91 8.24
N SER A 207 11.25 4.04 8.10
CA SER A 207 11.87 5.31 7.68
C SER A 207 12.95 5.82 8.64
N GLN A 208 12.95 5.38 9.90
CA GLN A 208 14.00 5.74 10.85
C GLN A 208 15.24 4.88 10.69
N ALA A 209 15.10 3.64 10.20
CA ALA A 209 16.21 2.73 9.97
C ALA A 209 16.94 3.01 8.64
N ILE A 210 16.28 3.63 7.66
CA ILE A 210 16.86 3.93 6.35
C ILE A 210 17.92 5.04 6.47
N PRO A 211 19.16 4.82 6.01
CA PRO A 211 20.21 5.83 5.97
C PRO A 211 19.84 7.08 5.16
N ASP A 212 20.26 8.26 5.64
CA ASP A 212 19.95 9.54 4.98
C ASP A 212 20.54 9.67 3.57
N CYS A 213 21.65 9.00 3.27
CA CYS A 213 22.20 8.97 1.92
C CYS A 213 21.27 8.28 0.92
N LEU A 214 20.60 7.19 1.32
CA LEU A 214 19.61 6.51 0.48
C LEU A 214 18.35 7.36 0.33
N LYS A 215 17.89 8.00 1.40
CA LYS A 215 16.74 8.94 1.32
C LYS A 215 17.00 10.05 0.30
N ARG A 216 18.16 10.72 0.39
CA ARG A 216 18.55 11.78 -0.56
C ARG A 216 18.67 11.25 -1.98
N PHE A 217 19.28 10.08 -2.18
CA PHE A 217 19.36 9.46 -3.50
C PHE A 217 17.96 9.28 -4.11
N TYR A 218 17.02 8.69 -3.39
CA TYR A 218 15.65 8.50 -3.91
C TYR A 218 14.85 9.79 -4.02
N GLU A 219 15.09 10.79 -3.17
CA GLU A 219 14.50 12.14 -3.31
C GLU A 219 14.95 12.84 -4.59
N GLU A 220 16.19 12.63 -5.05
CA GLU A 220 16.70 13.19 -6.28
C GLU A 220 16.20 12.44 -7.52
N GLN A 221 16.11 11.11 -7.44
CA GLN A 221 15.84 10.25 -8.60
C GLN A 221 14.35 9.97 -8.83
N LEU A 222 13.52 9.94 -7.78
CA LEU A 222 12.11 9.56 -7.92
C LEU A 222 11.20 10.75 -8.24
N PRO A 223 10.18 10.57 -9.10
CA PRO A 223 9.11 11.54 -9.27
C PRO A 223 8.44 11.87 -7.94
N SER A 224 8.02 13.12 -7.74
CA SER A 224 7.39 13.61 -6.50
C SER A 224 6.26 12.70 -6.00
N ASP A 225 5.47 12.14 -6.90
CA ASP A 225 4.31 11.30 -6.59
C ASP A 225 4.71 9.93 -6.00
N ALA A 226 5.91 9.44 -6.30
CA ALA A 226 6.43 8.18 -5.79
C ALA A 226 7.19 8.31 -4.45
N ARG A 227 7.38 9.54 -3.94
CA ARG A 227 8.10 9.82 -2.67
C ARG A 227 7.25 9.55 -1.42
N GLN A 228 6.17 8.77 -1.53
CA GLN A 228 5.11 8.62 -0.51
C GLN A 228 5.49 7.86 0.77
N TRP A 229 6.77 7.63 1.06
CA TRP A 229 7.24 7.00 2.30
C TRP A 229 7.01 7.87 3.55
N GLU A 230 6.80 9.19 3.40
CA GLU A 230 6.59 10.11 4.53
C GLU A 230 5.13 10.21 5.04
N TYR A 231 4.13 9.91 4.21
CA TYR A 231 2.74 10.26 4.52
C TYR A 231 1.96 9.20 5.32
N THR A 232 2.33 7.93 5.22
CA THR A 232 1.64 6.84 5.96
C THR A 232 1.92 6.85 7.46
N ASN A 233 3.04 7.43 7.92
CA ASN A 233 3.37 7.52 9.35
C ASN A 233 2.85 8.78 10.07
N ARG A 234 2.50 9.87 9.36
CA ARG A 234 1.94 11.09 10.01
C ARG A 234 0.46 10.95 10.37
N SER A 235 -0.32 10.22 9.58
CA SER A 235 -1.77 10.11 9.77
C SER A 235 -2.18 9.22 10.95
N SER A 236 -1.29 8.35 11.43
CA SER A 236 -1.52 7.49 12.60
C SER A 236 -1.19 8.17 13.93
N ARG A 237 -0.36 9.22 13.95
CA ARG A 237 0.03 9.94 15.18
C ARG A 237 -0.94 11.04 15.61
N LYS A 238 -1.76 11.58 14.72
CA LYS A 238 -2.62 12.74 15.02
C LYS A 238 -3.98 12.40 15.66
N ARG A 239 -4.27 11.13 15.97
CA ARG A 239 -5.60 10.72 16.49
C ARG A 239 -5.65 10.30 17.95
N THR A 240 -4.56 10.40 18.71
CA THR A 240 -4.50 9.89 20.10
C THR A 240 -4.14 10.91 21.17
N THR A 241 -4.11 12.22 20.85
CA THR A 241 -3.82 13.29 21.81
C THR A 241 -4.83 14.43 21.68
N SER A 242 -6.11 14.18 21.96
CA SER A 242 -7.07 15.28 22.22
C SER A 242 -8.32 14.82 22.96
N LEU A 243 -8.23 13.97 23.98
CA LEU A 243 -9.38 13.65 24.84
C LEU A 243 -8.91 13.28 26.25
N LEU A 244 -8.37 14.26 26.97
CA LEU A 244 -8.32 14.30 28.44
C LEU A 244 -8.20 15.78 28.85
N GLY A 245 -9.30 16.51 28.66
CA GLY A 245 -9.52 17.81 29.28
C GLY A 245 -10.54 17.62 30.40
N VAL A 246 -10.06 17.53 31.64
CA VAL A 246 -10.91 17.65 32.83
C VAL A 246 -10.63 19.03 33.43
N PRO A 247 -11.66 19.88 33.67
CA PRO A 247 -11.46 21.20 34.25
C PRO A 247 -11.53 21.17 35.78
N GLY A 248 -10.58 21.87 36.39
CA GLY A 248 -10.80 22.73 37.57
C GLY A 248 -10.96 22.07 38.95
N SER A 249 -9.95 22.24 39.81
CA SER A 249 -10.18 22.59 41.22
C SER A 249 -8.93 23.24 41.82
N SER A 250 -9.13 24.46 42.30
CA SER A 250 -8.27 25.31 43.12
C SER A 250 -7.79 24.65 44.42
N GLY A 251 -6.58 24.99 44.86
CA GLY A 251 -6.08 24.69 46.22
C GLY A 251 -4.63 25.10 46.40
N SER A 252 -4.39 25.95 47.39
CA SER A 252 -3.20 26.75 47.72
C SER A 252 -2.05 26.00 48.44
N THR A 253 -0.84 26.59 48.38
CA THR A 253 0.26 26.62 49.41
C THR A 253 0.92 25.29 49.79
N THR A 254 2.24 25.09 49.99
CA THR A 254 3.38 25.89 50.47
C THR A 254 4.72 25.27 49.99
N SER A 255 5.77 26.06 50.09
CA SER A 255 7.23 25.80 50.09
C SER A 255 7.75 24.43 50.56
N ASP A 256 8.80 23.92 49.90
CA ASP A 256 10.18 23.82 50.43
C ASP A 256 11.07 22.93 49.53
N ASP A 257 12.21 23.49 49.10
CA ASP A 257 13.43 22.78 48.67
C ASP A 257 14.10 22.13 49.92
N PRO A 258 15.11 21.22 49.85
CA PRO A 258 16.03 20.98 48.73
C PRO A 258 16.41 19.49 48.46
N SER A 259 17.13 19.30 47.34
CA SER A 259 18.08 18.19 47.07
C SER A 259 19.14 18.07 48.21
N PRO A 260 20.01 17.02 48.36
CA PRO A 260 20.72 16.32 47.27
C PRO A 260 21.25 14.89 47.56
N SER A 261 22.11 14.42 46.63
CA SER A 261 23.26 13.52 46.84
C SER A 261 22.96 12.01 46.91
N LEU A 262 23.81 11.07 46.49
CA LEU A 262 24.99 10.92 45.64
C LEU A 262 25.43 9.46 45.91
N SER A 263 26.28 8.90 45.04
CA SER A 263 27.18 7.76 45.33
C SER A 263 26.50 6.37 45.34
N HIS A 264 27.05 5.26 44.87
CA HIS A 264 28.39 4.83 44.44
C HIS A 264 28.19 3.64 43.46
N SER A 265 28.83 3.58 42.29
CA SER A 265 30.20 3.13 42.03
C SER A 265 30.41 1.60 42.07
N ARG A 266 31.01 1.10 40.96
CA ARG A 266 31.95 -0.05 40.82
C ARG A 266 31.35 -1.48 40.82
N THR A 267 31.86 -2.48 40.08
CA THR A 267 32.96 -2.66 39.10
C THR A 267 32.91 -4.08 38.55
N ALA A 268 33.50 -4.27 37.36
CA ALA A 268 34.34 -5.41 36.93
C ALA A 268 33.69 -6.77 36.54
N THR A 269 33.91 -7.08 35.25
CA THR A 269 34.19 -8.37 34.58
C THR A 269 35.37 -9.13 35.26
N PRO A 270 35.84 -10.36 34.86
CA PRO A 270 35.76 -11.01 33.52
C PRO A 270 35.73 -12.58 33.49
N ASP A 271 35.89 -13.11 32.26
CA ASP A 271 36.39 -14.43 31.85
C ASP A 271 35.48 -15.67 32.09
N ASN A 272 35.39 -16.68 31.20
CA ASN A 272 36.47 -17.29 30.42
C ASN A 272 35.94 -18.27 29.33
N ALA A 273 36.79 -18.49 28.31
CA ALA A 273 37.08 -19.72 27.54
C ALA A 273 35.92 -20.60 27.00
N SER A 274 35.72 -20.71 25.67
CA SER A 274 36.48 -21.50 24.67
C SER A 274 36.33 -23.02 24.75
N LYS A 275 35.90 -23.62 23.62
CA LYS A 275 36.21 -24.97 23.07
C LYS A 275 35.58 -25.05 21.67
N HIS A 276 36.36 -24.91 20.59
CA HIS A 276 36.95 -26.01 19.79
C HIS A 276 35.89 -26.85 19.05
N SER A 277 35.72 -26.65 17.72
CA SER A 277 36.38 -27.37 16.59
C SER A 277 35.60 -28.65 16.22
N ASN A 278 35.41 -29.13 14.98
CA ASN A 278 35.93 -28.88 13.64
C ASN A 278 35.30 -29.94 12.69
N ILE A 279 35.37 -29.75 11.35
CA ILE A 279 35.46 -30.80 10.27
C ILE A 279 34.15 -31.59 9.94
N SER A 280 33.75 -31.94 8.70
CA SER A 280 34.17 -31.71 7.30
C SER A 280 33.08 -32.18 6.32
N GLU A 281 33.11 -31.59 5.11
CA GLU A 281 32.98 -32.12 3.72
C GLU A 281 32.27 -33.44 3.33
N ALA A 282 31.77 -33.39 2.08
CA ALA A 282 31.56 -34.47 1.07
C ALA A 282 30.31 -35.37 1.27
N GLU A 283 29.50 -35.79 0.29
CA GLU A 283 29.56 -36.05 -1.17
C GLU A 283 28.09 -36.12 -1.69
N SER A 284 27.70 -35.59 -2.85
CA SER A 284 27.66 -36.22 -4.21
C SER A 284 26.73 -37.45 -4.39
N LEU A 285 25.81 -37.32 -5.37
CA LEU A 285 25.17 -38.34 -6.23
C LEU A 285 24.13 -39.30 -5.62
N VAL A 286 22.83 -39.06 -5.91
CA VAL A 286 21.94 -39.81 -6.85
C VAL A 286 20.85 -38.87 -7.34
#